data_AF-A0A6H9LQG4-F1
#
_entry.id   AF-A0A6H9LQG4-F1
#
_cell.length_a   1.000
_cell.length_b   1.000
_cell.length_c   1.000
_cell.angle_alpha   90.00
_cell.angle_beta   90.00
_cell.angle_gamma   90.00
#
_symmetry.space_group_name_H-M   'P 1'
#
loop_
_entity.id
_entity.type
_entity.pdbx_description
1 polymer ?
#
loop_
_entity_poly.entity_id
_entity_poly.type
_entity_poly.pdbx_seq_one_letter_code
_entity_poly.pdbx_strand_id
1 'polypeptide(L)'
;MFAIVLLVSSAYSATYELKRAVAPKPVYTTLPSNLNTDDIVIKLKEGIGQPEFDGQKFLKTGPEWDILNNLISSPDKAQQVSPRFNLEKEILNEMRAEAIARSGVQVADLTLYHNLRLSTSLSSQEKVDKINAINDLEIVEIAYFAPVPELATLGEEDKIRYGIEDKSNTNQSLAAAPDYQSGQYYLNPAPQG
;
A
#
# COMPACT_ATOMS: atom_id res chain seq x y z
N MET A 1 -19.57 2.33 56.34
CA MET A 1 -18.17 2.61 55.94
C MET A 1 -17.79 1.53 54.94
N PHE A 2 -17.92 1.80 53.64
CA PHE A 2 -17.66 0.84 52.56
C PHE A 2 -16.31 1.16 51.93
N ALA A 3 -15.36 0.23 52.03
CA ALA A 3 -14.06 0.34 51.38
C ALA A 3 -14.17 -0.27 49.97
N ILE A 4 -14.02 0.57 48.95
CA ILE A 4 -13.89 0.16 47.54
C ILE A 4 -12.41 -0.18 47.32
N VAL A 5 -12.11 -1.46 47.09
CA VAL A 5 -10.78 -1.92 46.70
C VAL A 5 -10.67 -1.74 45.19
N LEU A 6 -9.92 -0.73 44.77
CA LEU A 6 -9.50 -0.54 43.37
C LEU A 6 -8.36 -1.51 43.08
N LEU A 7 -8.67 -2.58 42.35
CA LEU A 7 -7.65 -3.44 41.72
C LEU A 7 -7.05 -2.68 40.55
N VAL A 8 -5.83 -2.19 40.75
CA VAL A 8 -4.99 -1.66 39.67
C VAL A 8 -4.49 -2.85 38.87
N SER A 9 -5.12 -3.13 37.73
CA SER A 9 -4.60 -4.07 36.74
C SER A 9 -3.38 -3.44 36.08
N SER A 10 -2.19 -3.74 36.60
CA SER A 10 -0.94 -3.45 35.91
C SER A 10 -0.91 -4.26 34.62
N ALA A 11 -1.17 -3.61 33.50
CA ALA A 11 -0.94 -4.19 32.18
C ALA A 11 0.57 -4.50 32.06
N TYR A 12 0.92 -5.77 32.12
CA TYR A 12 2.25 -6.26 31.82
C TYR A 12 2.55 -5.95 30.35
N SER A 13 3.25 -4.85 30.08
CA SER A 13 4.00 -4.68 28.83
C SER A 13 5.21 -5.62 28.89
N ALA A 14 4.97 -6.88 28.59
CA ALA A 14 6.06 -7.80 28.32
C ALA A 14 6.77 -7.31 27.04
N THR A 15 7.99 -6.80 27.22
CA THR A 15 8.92 -6.47 26.14
C THR A 15 9.34 -7.75 25.46
N TYR A 16 8.55 -8.21 24.49
CA TYR A 16 8.94 -9.32 23.63
C TYR A 16 9.86 -8.80 22.53
N GLU A 17 11.12 -9.21 22.60
CA GLU A 17 12.10 -8.97 21.55
C GLU A 17 11.57 -9.59 20.24
N LEU A 18 11.38 -8.76 19.22
CA LEU A 18 10.85 -9.18 17.93
C LEU A 18 11.86 -10.13 17.27
N LYS A 19 11.60 -11.43 17.29
CA LYS A 19 12.36 -12.46 16.56
C LYS A 19 12.10 -12.43 15.04
N ARG A 20 12.07 -11.25 14.42
CA ARG A 20 11.95 -11.10 12.96
C ARG A 20 13.14 -10.31 12.43
N ALA A 21 13.68 -10.72 11.29
CA ALA A 21 14.67 -9.91 10.59
C ALA A 21 14.00 -8.62 10.10
N VAL A 22 14.54 -7.47 10.48
CA VAL A 22 14.12 -6.17 9.96
C VAL A 22 14.99 -5.88 8.74
N ALA A 23 14.36 -5.63 7.59
CA ALA A 23 15.09 -5.26 6.39
C ALA A 23 15.84 -3.94 6.60
N PRO A 24 17.04 -3.76 6.02
CA PRO A 24 17.73 -2.48 6.08
C PRO A 24 16.88 -1.39 5.40
N LYS A 25 16.94 -0.17 5.94
CA LYS A 25 16.24 0.98 5.35
C LYS A 25 16.85 1.31 3.98
N PRO A 26 16.03 1.50 2.93
CA PRO A 26 16.52 1.88 1.63
C PRO A 26 17.07 3.31 1.65
N VAL A 27 18.18 3.54 0.94
CA VAL A 27 18.74 4.86 0.73
C VAL A 27 18.62 5.18 -0.75
N TYR A 28 17.86 6.23 -1.08
CA TYR A 28 17.62 6.63 -2.46
C TYR A 28 18.63 7.71 -2.86
N THR A 29 19.30 7.52 -3.99
CA THR A 29 20.15 8.57 -4.61
C THR A 29 19.45 9.24 -5.79
N THR A 30 18.47 8.57 -6.39
CA THR A 30 17.65 9.04 -7.50
C THR A 30 16.24 8.44 -7.40
N LEU A 31 15.27 9.03 -8.10
CA LEU A 31 13.94 8.46 -8.17
C LEU A 31 13.92 7.19 -9.04
N PRO A 32 13.37 6.08 -8.53
CA PRO A 32 13.19 4.87 -9.32
C PRO A 32 12.10 5.07 -10.37
N SER A 33 12.39 4.68 -11.62
CA SER A 33 11.48 4.85 -12.76
C SER A 33 10.30 3.88 -12.78
N ASN A 34 10.36 2.81 -11.99
CA ASN A 34 9.37 1.74 -11.94
C ASN A 34 8.44 1.80 -10.71
N LEU A 35 8.56 2.82 -9.86
CA LEU A 35 7.73 2.99 -8.67
C LEU A 35 6.80 4.19 -8.81
N ASN A 36 5.71 4.18 -8.06
CA ASN A 36 4.89 5.36 -7.88
C ASN A 36 5.62 6.30 -6.91
N THR A 37 6.17 7.39 -7.44
CA THR A 37 6.96 8.37 -6.67
C THR A 37 6.12 9.46 -6.03
N ASP A 38 4.79 9.41 -6.18
CA ASP A 38 3.85 10.32 -5.51
C ASP A 38 3.33 9.74 -4.19
N ASP A 39 3.48 8.43 -3.97
CA ASP A 39 3.00 7.77 -2.76
C ASP A 39 4.15 7.06 -2.04
N ILE A 40 4.39 7.42 -0.78
CA ILE A 40 5.31 6.72 0.12
C ILE A 40 4.49 5.82 1.04
N VAL A 41 4.89 4.56 1.19
CA VAL A 41 4.43 3.70 2.28
C VAL A 41 5.41 3.81 3.43
N ILE A 42 4.90 4.17 4.60
CA ILE A 42 5.68 4.18 5.84
C ILE A 42 5.19 3.06 6.76
N LYS A 43 6.15 2.44 7.46
CA LYS A 43 5.89 1.56 8.59
C LYS A 43 6.54 2.15 9.82
N LEU A 44 5.75 2.41 10.84
CA LEU A 44 6.23 2.86 12.14
C LEU A 44 6.82 1.71 12.95
N LYS A 45 7.78 2.00 13.82
CA LYS A 45 8.37 0.99 14.72
C LYS A 45 7.30 0.39 15.63
N GLU A 46 7.41 -0.91 15.86
CA GLU A 46 6.59 -1.61 16.86
C GLU A 46 6.87 -1.06 18.27
N GLY A 47 5.90 -1.18 19.17
CA GLY A 47 6.05 -0.77 20.57
C GLY A 47 5.90 0.74 20.83
N ILE A 48 5.81 1.58 19.79
CA ILE A 48 5.56 3.03 19.95
C ILE A 48 4.06 3.36 20.12
N GLY A 49 3.21 2.33 20.18
CA GLY A 49 1.75 2.44 20.13
C GLY A 49 1.22 2.66 18.71
N GLN A 50 -0.10 2.74 18.58
CA GLN A 50 -0.80 2.94 17.32
C GLN A 50 -1.29 4.39 17.26
N PRO A 51 -0.55 5.32 16.62
CA PRO A 51 -0.86 6.75 16.67
C PRO A 51 -2.12 7.09 15.87
N GLU A 52 -2.88 8.05 16.39
CA GLU A 52 -3.99 8.66 15.66
C GLU A 52 -3.48 9.74 14.71
N PHE A 53 -4.28 10.08 13.70
CA PHE A 53 -3.97 11.09 12.69
C PHE A 53 -5.25 11.82 12.26
N ASP A 54 -5.12 13.06 11.78
CA ASP A 54 -6.25 13.92 11.37
C ASP A 54 -6.44 14.02 9.84
N GLY A 55 -5.76 13.14 9.10
CA GLY A 55 -5.69 13.13 7.64
C GLY A 55 -4.55 13.97 7.04
N GLN A 56 -3.93 14.85 7.83
CA GLN A 56 -2.77 15.66 7.39
C GLN A 56 -1.50 15.32 8.18
N LYS A 57 -1.65 14.99 9.46
CA LYS A 57 -0.53 14.71 10.36
C LYS A 57 -0.90 13.68 11.42
N PHE A 58 0.12 13.15 12.09
CA PHE A 58 -0.07 12.37 13.30
C PHE A 58 -0.39 13.29 14.48
N LEU A 59 -1.35 12.88 15.31
CA LEU A 59 -1.74 13.63 16.52
C LEU A 59 -0.74 13.46 17.68
N LYS A 60 0.20 12.53 17.54
CA LYS A 60 1.25 12.27 18.53
C LYS A 60 2.32 13.36 18.48
N THR A 61 2.85 13.72 19.64
CA THR A 61 3.85 14.78 19.83
C THR A 61 5.16 14.24 20.39
N GLY A 62 6.25 14.96 20.18
CA GLY A 62 7.60 14.64 20.67
C GLY A 62 8.64 14.84 19.56
N PRO A 63 9.95 14.89 19.87
CA PRO A 63 10.97 15.38 18.92
C PRO A 63 10.90 14.71 17.54
N GLU A 64 10.91 13.38 17.48
CA GLU A 64 10.80 12.60 16.24
C GLU A 64 9.44 12.75 15.55
N TRP A 65 8.36 12.85 16.33
CA TRP A 65 6.99 13.05 15.80
C TRP A 65 6.82 14.44 15.21
N ASP A 66 7.41 15.46 15.83
CA ASP A 66 7.36 16.84 15.38
C ASP A 66 8.18 16.98 14.08
N ILE A 67 9.34 16.32 13.99
CA ILE A 67 10.13 16.24 12.75
C ILE A 67 9.32 15.51 11.66
N LEU A 68 8.75 14.34 11.95
CA LEU A 68 7.91 13.61 10.99
C LEU A 68 6.74 14.46 10.50
N ASN A 69 6.01 15.09 11.42
CA ASN A 69 4.88 15.95 11.10
C ASN A 69 5.30 17.14 10.25
N ASN A 70 6.46 17.75 10.51
CA ASN A 70 7.00 18.81 9.65
C ASN A 70 7.39 18.28 8.27
N LEU A 71 7.99 17.09 8.20
CA LEU A 71 8.35 16.43 6.94
C LEU A 71 7.16 16.02 6.10
N ILE A 72 5.97 15.78 6.67
CA ILE A 72 4.77 15.40 5.90
C ILE A 72 3.76 16.55 5.76
N SER A 73 4.00 17.67 6.44
CA SER A 73 3.17 18.86 6.31
C SER A 73 3.40 19.53 4.95
N SER A 74 2.34 20.08 4.38
CA SER A 74 2.39 20.89 3.18
C SER A 74 1.47 22.11 3.30
N PRO A 75 1.89 23.30 2.85
CA PRO A 75 1.05 24.51 2.91
C PRO A 75 -0.25 24.39 2.13
N ASP A 76 -0.23 23.62 1.04
CA ASP A 76 -1.36 23.37 0.14
C ASP A 76 -2.24 22.18 0.57
N LYS A 77 -1.89 21.49 1.67
CA LYS A 77 -2.53 20.25 2.13
C LYS A 77 -2.58 19.15 1.05
N ALA A 78 -1.73 19.24 0.03
CA ALA A 78 -1.63 18.21 -0.99
C ALA A 78 -1.01 16.93 -0.43
N GLN A 79 -0.20 17.05 0.63
CA GLN A 79 0.30 15.92 1.40
C GLN A 79 -0.76 15.42 2.38
N GLN A 80 -1.02 14.11 2.36
CA GLN A 80 -2.03 13.46 3.19
C GLN A 80 -1.50 12.19 3.81
N VAL A 81 -1.96 11.91 5.03
CA VAL A 81 -1.66 10.70 5.79
C VAL A 81 -2.92 9.85 5.87
N SER A 82 -2.82 8.57 5.51
CA SER A 82 -3.93 7.62 5.63
C SER A 82 -3.45 6.24 6.05
N PRO A 83 -4.30 5.39 6.65
CA PRO A 83 -3.96 4.00 6.90
C PRO A 83 -3.67 3.28 5.58
N ARG A 84 -2.67 2.40 5.57
CA ARG A 84 -2.41 1.56 4.39
C ARG A 84 -3.51 0.54 4.16
N PHE A 85 -4.03 -0.02 5.25
CA PHE A 85 -5.06 -1.05 5.23
C PHE A 85 -6.41 -0.45 5.58
N ASN A 86 -7.41 -0.67 4.73
CA ASN A 86 -8.75 -0.11 4.86
C ASN A 86 -9.68 -0.96 5.74
N LEU A 87 -9.11 -1.58 6.78
CA LEU A 87 -9.86 -2.35 7.77
C LEU A 87 -9.81 -1.61 9.11
N GLU A 88 -10.86 -1.80 9.91
CA GLU A 88 -10.89 -1.27 11.27
C GLU A 88 -9.71 -1.80 12.09
N LYS A 89 -9.21 -0.97 13.01
CA LYS A 89 -8.04 -1.28 13.83
C LYS A 89 -8.28 -2.53 14.67
N GLU A 90 -9.48 -2.69 15.18
CA GLU A 90 -9.94 -3.83 15.97
C GLU A 90 -9.82 -5.12 15.15
N ILE A 91 -10.30 -5.12 13.90
CA ILE A 91 -10.21 -6.25 12.98
C ILE A 91 -8.74 -6.60 12.69
N LEU A 92 -7.89 -5.60 12.42
CA LEU A 92 -6.46 -5.84 12.18
C LEU A 92 -5.75 -6.44 13.41
N ASN A 93 -6.12 -6.00 14.62
CA ASN A 93 -5.59 -6.54 15.86
C ASN A 93 -6.07 -7.99 16.09
N GLU A 94 -7.32 -8.31 15.78
CA GLU A 94 -7.86 -9.67 15.84
C GLU A 94 -7.13 -10.60 14.85
N MET A 95 -6.99 -10.18 13.58
CA MET A 95 -6.24 -10.93 12.57
C MET A 95 -4.79 -11.19 13.01
N ARG A 96 -4.14 -10.20 13.63
CA ARG A 96 -2.81 -10.34 14.20
C ARG A 96 -2.78 -11.40 15.31
N ALA A 97 -3.69 -11.31 16.27
CA ALA A 97 -3.78 -12.25 17.39
C ALA A 97 -4.02 -13.68 16.90
N GLU A 98 -4.91 -13.88 15.94
CA GLU A 98 -5.15 -15.18 15.32
C GLU A 98 -3.92 -15.73 14.60
N ALA A 99 -3.23 -14.89 13.81
CA ALA A 99 -2.03 -15.31 13.09
C ALA A 99 -0.91 -15.72 14.05
N ILE A 100 -0.76 -15.02 15.18
CA ILE A 100 0.17 -15.40 16.25
C ILE A 100 -0.25 -16.73 16.88
N ALA A 101 -1.53 -16.91 17.20
CA ALA A 101 -2.05 -18.13 17.79
C ALA A 101 -1.85 -19.36 16.87
N ARG A 102 -2.03 -19.19 15.55
CA ARG A 102 -1.83 -20.27 14.56
C ARG A 102 -0.37 -20.59 14.30
N SER A 103 0.48 -19.57 14.18
CA SER A 103 1.87 -19.75 13.76
C SER A 103 2.84 -19.96 14.92
N GLY A 104 2.48 -19.54 16.14
CA GLY A 104 3.38 -19.47 17.29
C GLY A 104 4.46 -18.39 17.16
N VAL A 105 4.40 -17.55 16.12
CA VAL A 105 5.39 -16.52 15.81
C VAL A 105 4.75 -15.13 15.85
N GLN A 106 5.52 -14.15 16.31
CA GLN A 106 5.09 -12.75 16.29
C GLN A 106 4.99 -12.23 14.85
N VAL A 107 3.82 -11.68 14.50
CA VAL A 107 3.55 -11.09 13.18
C VAL A 107 3.52 -9.56 13.25
N ALA A 108 3.67 -8.93 12.08
CA ALA A 108 3.67 -7.48 11.96
C ALA A 108 2.34 -6.84 12.36
N ASP A 109 2.43 -5.70 13.04
CA ASP A 109 1.27 -4.87 13.27
C ASP A 109 0.90 -4.11 12.00
N LEU A 110 -0.22 -4.47 11.38
CA LEU A 110 -0.69 -3.83 10.15
C LEU A 110 -1.23 -2.42 10.40
N THR A 111 -1.59 -2.08 11.64
CA THR A 111 -2.09 -0.74 11.99
C THR A 111 -0.99 0.33 11.96
N LEU A 112 0.28 -0.09 11.93
CA LEU A 112 1.45 0.80 11.88
C LEU A 112 1.88 1.18 10.46
N TYR A 113 1.14 0.71 9.44
CA TYR A 113 1.42 1.03 8.05
C TYR A 113 0.52 2.17 7.58
N HIS A 114 1.13 3.21 7.03
CA HIS A 114 0.44 4.38 6.52
C HIS A 114 0.90 4.72 5.10
N ASN A 115 -0.01 5.29 4.31
CA ASN A 115 0.32 5.96 3.06
C ASN A 115 0.55 7.44 3.33
N LEU A 116 1.61 7.97 2.74
CA LEU A 116 1.89 9.39 2.65
C LEU A 116 1.85 9.79 1.18
N ARG A 117 0.86 10.61 0.82
CA ARG A 117 0.85 11.22 -0.52
C ARG A 117 1.76 12.42 -0.53
N LEU A 118 2.62 12.53 -1.53
CA LEU A 118 3.49 13.67 -1.77
C LEU A 118 2.80 14.68 -2.69
N SER A 119 3.18 15.96 -2.56
CA SER A 119 2.73 16.98 -3.51
C SER A 119 3.38 16.73 -4.87
N THR A 120 2.59 16.85 -5.94
CA THR A 120 3.05 16.72 -7.33
C THR A 120 3.94 17.89 -7.76
N SER A 121 3.99 18.97 -6.98
CA SER A 121 4.87 20.12 -7.23
C SER A 121 6.31 19.90 -6.76
N LEU A 122 6.58 18.85 -5.97
CA LEU A 122 7.93 18.54 -5.51
C LEU A 122 8.79 18.04 -6.68
N SER A 123 9.99 18.57 -6.78
CA SER A 123 11.01 18.07 -7.70
C SER A 123 11.45 16.65 -7.31
N SER A 124 12.08 15.95 -8.26
CA SER A 124 12.59 14.60 -8.02
C SER A 124 13.58 14.54 -6.84
N GLN A 125 14.44 15.55 -6.71
CA GLN A 125 15.41 15.61 -5.62
C GLN A 125 14.73 15.84 -4.28
N GLU A 126 13.75 16.75 -4.20
CA GLU A 126 13.00 16.99 -2.96
C GLU A 126 12.26 15.74 -2.48
N LYS A 127 11.72 14.93 -3.41
CA LYS A 127 11.09 13.64 -3.09
C LYS A 127 12.10 12.64 -2.50
N VAL A 128 13.30 12.56 -3.09
CA VAL A 128 14.39 11.71 -2.60
C VAL A 128 14.86 12.15 -1.21
N ASP A 129 15.11 13.46 -1.04
CA ASP A 129 15.56 14.02 0.25
C ASP A 129 14.52 13.78 1.34
N LYS A 130 13.24 13.95 1.02
CA LYS A 130 12.14 13.73 1.96
C LYS A 130 12.02 12.26 2.38
N ILE A 131 12.06 11.30 1.45
CA ILE A 131 11.97 9.88 1.83
C ILE A 131 13.18 9.42 2.64
N ASN A 132 14.38 9.91 2.33
CA ASN A 132 15.58 9.61 3.11
C ASN A 132 15.47 10.22 4.51
N ALA A 133 15.05 11.48 4.63
CA ALA A 133 14.84 12.13 5.92
C ALA A 133 13.79 11.41 6.78
N ILE A 134 12.71 10.89 6.18
CA ILE A 134 11.72 10.06 6.88
C ILE A 134 12.35 8.73 7.32
N ASN A 135 13.15 8.09 6.47
CA ASN A 135 13.86 6.86 6.82
C ASN A 135 14.88 7.07 7.93
N ASP A 136 15.50 8.24 8.07
CA ASP A 136 16.47 8.49 9.13
C ASP A 136 15.84 8.57 10.53
N LEU A 137 14.52 8.78 10.63
CA LEU A 137 13.82 8.87 11.91
C LEU A 137 13.82 7.55 12.67
N GLU A 138 13.99 7.65 13.99
CA GLU A 138 14.01 6.48 14.87
C GLU A 138 12.63 5.86 15.03
N ILE A 139 11.56 6.65 14.93
CA ILE A 139 10.17 6.15 15.05
C ILE A 139 9.70 5.40 13.78
N VAL A 140 10.45 5.52 12.68
CA VAL A 140 10.16 4.85 11.40
C VAL A 140 10.98 3.56 11.33
N GLU A 141 10.30 2.42 11.09
CA GLU A 141 10.96 1.15 10.80
C GLU A 141 11.47 1.15 9.35
N ILE A 142 10.62 1.54 8.40
CA ILE A 142 10.97 1.66 6.98
C ILE A 142 9.99 2.59 6.25
N ALA A 143 10.50 3.33 5.27
CA ALA A 143 9.75 4.09 4.28
C ALA A 143 10.23 3.76 2.87
N TYR A 144 9.30 3.59 1.93
CA TYR A 144 9.61 3.26 0.53
C TYR A 144 8.52 3.81 -0.40
N PHE A 145 8.87 4.11 -1.65
CA PHE A 145 7.89 4.47 -2.67
C PHE A 145 6.99 3.29 -3.00
N ALA A 146 5.68 3.54 -3.15
CA ALA A 146 4.72 2.49 -3.40
C ALA A 146 5.04 1.77 -4.74
N PRO A 147 5.00 0.42 -4.76
CA PRO A 147 5.18 -0.31 -6.00
C PRO A 147 4.04 -0.02 -6.98
N VAL A 148 4.37 0.13 -8.26
CA VAL A 148 3.36 0.14 -9.32
C VAL A 148 2.84 -1.29 -9.46
N PRO A 149 1.52 -1.53 -9.40
CA PRO A 149 0.97 -2.86 -9.63
C PRO A 149 1.36 -3.36 -11.02
N GLU A 150 1.95 -4.55 -11.08
CA GLU A 150 2.16 -5.21 -12.37
C GLU A 150 0.79 -5.59 -12.96
N LEU A 151 0.58 -5.25 -14.23
CA LEU A 151 -0.61 -5.71 -14.94
C LEU A 151 -0.53 -7.23 -15.05
N ALA A 152 -1.62 -7.91 -14.72
CA ALA A 152 -1.75 -9.33 -14.99
C ALA A 152 -1.52 -9.55 -16.50
N THR A 153 -0.41 -10.21 -16.82
CA THR A 153 -0.15 -10.65 -18.18
C THR A 153 -0.91 -11.95 -18.37
N LEU A 154 -1.80 -11.98 -19.36
CA LEU A 154 -2.35 -13.25 -19.83
C LEU A 154 -1.19 -14.07 -20.39
N GLY A 155 -1.12 -15.35 -20.04
CA GLY A 155 -0.22 -16.29 -20.70
C GLY A 155 -0.50 -16.31 -22.21
N GLU A 156 0.48 -16.67 -23.04
CA GLU A 156 0.27 -16.70 -24.49
C GLU A 156 -0.91 -17.60 -24.90
N GLU A 157 -1.10 -18.71 -24.19
CA GLU A 157 -2.25 -19.60 -24.34
C GLU A 157 -3.60 -18.91 -24.10
N ASP A 158 -3.67 -18.03 -23.11
CA ASP A 158 -4.88 -17.25 -22.81
C ASP A 158 -5.05 -16.09 -23.81
N LYS A 159 -3.96 -15.46 -24.26
CA LYS A 159 -4.03 -14.43 -25.32
C LYS A 159 -4.61 -15.02 -26.61
N ILE A 160 -4.19 -16.24 -26.98
CA ILE A 160 -4.73 -16.99 -28.12
C ILE A 160 -6.20 -17.34 -27.88
N ARG A 161 -6.55 -17.84 -26.68
CA ARG A 161 -7.92 -18.23 -26.34
C ARG A 161 -8.91 -17.08 -26.35
N TYR A 162 -8.47 -15.87 -25.99
CA TYR A 162 -9.30 -14.67 -25.95
C TYR A 162 -9.10 -13.73 -27.16
N GLY A 163 -8.34 -14.15 -28.17
CA GLY A 163 -8.16 -13.38 -29.42
C GLY A 163 -7.50 -12.01 -29.21
N ILE A 164 -6.63 -11.87 -28.22
CA ILE A 164 -5.95 -10.59 -27.94
C ILE A 164 -4.68 -10.53 -28.79
N GLU A 165 -4.78 -9.83 -29.92
CA GLU A 165 -3.63 -9.57 -30.81
C GLU A 165 -2.70 -8.51 -30.21
N ASP A 166 -1.41 -8.85 -30.15
CA ASP A 166 -0.34 -7.93 -29.73
C ASP A 166 -0.10 -6.88 -30.82
N LYS A 167 -0.58 -5.66 -30.58
CA LYS A 167 -0.43 -4.52 -31.51
C LYS A 167 0.99 -3.95 -31.59
N SER A 168 1.98 -4.51 -30.90
CA SER A 168 3.37 -4.04 -30.95
C SER A 168 4.12 -4.44 -32.23
N ASN A 169 3.56 -5.33 -33.05
CA ASN A 169 4.15 -5.73 -34.33
C ASN A 169 3.41 -5.08 -35.53
N THR A 170 3.56 -3.76 -35.69
CA THR A 170 3.07 -3.04 -36.86
C THR A 170 3.90 -3.38 -38.10
N ASN A 171 3.59 -4.50 -38.75
CA ASN A 171 3.87 -4.77 -40.18
C ASN A 171 3.12 -6.01 -40.68
N GLN A 172 1.82 -6.11 -40.37
CA GLN A 172 0.94 -7.02 -41.09
C GLN A 172 -0.29 -6.27 -41.59
N SER A 173 -0.36 -6.23 -42.92
CA SER A 173 -1.51 -5.87 -43.75
C SER A 173 -2.84 -5.98 -43.00
N LEU A 174 -3.59 -4.87 -42.95
CA LEU A 174 -5.02 -4.89 -42.63
C LEU A 174 -5.69 -5.90 -43.57
N ALA A 175 -5.91 -7.13 -43.10
CA ALA A 175 -6.84 -8.03 -43.75
C ALA A 175 -8.19 -7.31 -43.71
N ALA A 176 -8.72 -6.99 -44.90
CA ALA A 176 -10.01 -6.35 -45.03
C ALA A 176 -11.02 -7.11 -44.17
N ALA A 177 -11.73 -6.39 -43.30
CA ALA A 177 -12.84 -6.97 -42.58
C ALA A 177 -13.78 -7.64 -43.59
N PRO A 178 -14.19 -8.90 -43.37
CA PRO A 178 -15.09 -9.58 -44.29
C PRO A 178 -16.40 -8.78 -44.40
N ASP A 179 -16.85 -8.57 -45.64
CA ASP A 179 -18.10 -7.89 -45.94
C ASP A 179 -19.28 -8.69 -45.35
N TYR A 180 -19.93 -8.14 -44.33
CA TYR A 180 -21.07 -8.76 -43.66
C TYR A 180 -22.39 -8.64 -44.44
N GLN A 181 -22.39 -8.13 -45.68
CA GLN A 181 -23.62 -7.96 -46.45
C GLN A 181 -24.15 -9.22 -47.16
N SER A 182 -23.39 -10.33 -47.23
CA SER A 182 -23.79 -11.52 -48.01
C SER A 182 -24.15 -12.78 -47.20
N GLY A 183 -24.51 -12.64 -45.91
CA GLY A 183 -24.64 -13.77 -44.98
C GLY A 183 -26.05 -14.25 -44.56
N GLN A 184 -27.14 -13.77 -45.16
CA GLN A 184 -28.49 -14.25 -44.80
C GLN A 184 -28.85 -15.55 -45.54
N TYR A 185 -28.33 -16.70 -45.08
CA TYR A 185 -28.75 -18.02 -45.60
C TYR A 185 -29.09 -19.06 -44.51
N TYR A 186 -29.20 -18.70 -43.22
CA TYR A 186 -29.43 -19.67 -42.13
C TYR A 186 -30.86 -19.73 -41.57
N LEU A 187 -31.87 -19.26 -42.30
CA LEU A 187 -33.26 -19.52 -41.95
C LEU A 187 -33.92 -20.30 -43.07
N ASN A 188 -33.79 -21.64 -43.02
CA ASN A 188 -34.74 -22.49 -43.73
C ASN A 188 -36.13 -22.26 -43.12
N PRO A 189 -37.17 -21.92 -43.91
CA PRO A 189 -38.52 -21.84 -43.39
C PRO A 189 -38.97 -23.22 -42.90
N ALA A 190 -39.71 -23.25 -41.79
CA ALA A 190 -40.24 -24.49 -41.22
C ALA A 190 -41.17 -25.19 -42.25
N PRO A 191 -41.13 -26.53 -42.37
CA PRO A 191 -42.03 -27.27 -43.26
C PRO A 191 -43.48 -27.05 -42.84
N GLN A 192 -44.33 -26.65 -43.79
CA GLN A 192 -45.78 -26.67 -43.62
C GLN A 192 -46.30 -28.05 -44.04
N GLY A 193 -46.99 -28.74 -43.12
CA GLY A 193 -47.72 -29.99 -43.39
C GLY A 193 -47.16 -31.19 -42.66
#